data_AF-A0A9P1HE22-F1
#
_entry.id   AF-A0A9P1HE22-F1
#
_cell.length_a   1.000
_cell.length_b   1.000
_cell.length_c   1.000
_cell.angle_alpha   90.00
_cell.angle_beta   90.00
_cell.angle_gamma   90.00
#
_symmetry.space_group_name_H-M   'P 1'
#
loop_
_entity.id
_entity.type
_entity.pdbx_description
1 polymer ?
#
loop_
_entity_poly.entity_id
_entity_poly.type
_entity_poly.pdbx_seq_one_letter_code
_entity_poly.pdbx_strand_id
1 'polypeptide(L)'
;MKIVRERIDVRLVTDEDKIIKLASKPNYKRTIMYNKELSALEMEKTNIILDKSICFGFAILELSKYSMFDFHCIVMPAKYDDNINLYC
;
A
#
# COMPACT_ATOMS: atom_id res chain seq x y z
N MET A 1 -3.72 1.75 -16.80
CA MET A 1 -3.42 1.09 -15.52
C MET A 1 -4.12 1.88 -14.41
N LYS A 2 -5.04 1.29 -13.64
CA LYS A 2 -5.85 2.02 -12.63
C LYS A 2 -5.35 1.69 -11.22
N ILE A 3 -5.27 2.70 -10.37
CA ILE A 3 -4.87 2.58 -8.96
C ILE A 3 -5.80 1.58 -8.27
N VAL A 4 -5.28 0.41 -7.88
CA VAL A 4 -6.08 -0.65 -7.23
C VAL A 4 -6.53 -0.25 -5.82
N ARG A 5 -5.84 0.73 -5.22
CA ARG A 5 -6.08 1.24 -3.86
C ARG A 5 -7.42 1.97 -3.69
N GLU A 6 -7.98 2.56 -4.74
CA GLU A 6 -9.27 3.27 -4.67
C GLU A 6 -10.49 2.36 -4.94
N ARG A 7 -10.28 1.06 -5.20
CA ARG A 7 -11.40 0.16 -5.46
C ARG A 7 -11.99 -0.36 -4.15
N ILE A 8 -13.24 0.03 -3.91
CA ILE A 8 -14.07 -0.45 -2.80
C ILE A 8 -14.71 -1.79 -3.19
N ASP A 9 -14.67 -2.81 -2.31
CA ASP A 9 -15.42 -4.07 -2.50
C ASP A 9 -16.83 -3.88 -1.92
N VAL A 10 -17.84 -3.87 -2.79
CA VAL A 10 -19.24 -3.72 -2.40
C VAL A 10 -19.99 -4.98 -2.79
N ARG A 11 -20.65 -5.61 -1.82
CA ARG A 11 -21.44 -6.83 -2.02
C ARG A 11 -22.91 -6.54 -1.78
N LEU A 12 -23.74 -6.83 -2.77
CA LEU A 12 -25.19 -6.74 -2.65
C LEU A 12 -25.71 -8.05 -2.05
N VAL A 13 -26.45 -7.94 -0.95
CA VAL A 13 -26.97 -9.08 -0.19
C VAL A 13 -28.42 -8.79 0.18
N THR A 14 -29.26 -9.81 -0.01
CA THR A 14 -30.68 -9.80 0.35
C THR A 14 -30.98 -10.55 1.64
N ASP A 15 -30.16 -11.56 1.99
CA ASP A 15 -30.38 -12.43 3.15
C ASP A 15 -29.72 -11.90 4.42
N GLU A 16 -30.48 -11.82 5.52
CA GLU A 16 -30.00 -11.35 6.82
C GLU A 16 -28.86 -12.21 7.39
N ASP A 17 -28.92 -13.53 7.24
CA ASP A 17 -27.86 -14.44 7.70
C ASP A 17 -26.51 -14.18 7.01
N LYS A 18 -26.55 -13.80 5.73
CA LYS A 18 -25.35 -13.46 4.96
C LYS A 18 -24.79 -12.10 5.37
N ILE A 19 -25.66 -11.15 5.72
CA ILE A 19 -25.27 -9.85 6.27
C ILE A 19 -24.52 -10.05 7.58
N ILE A 20 -25.07 -10.83 8.51
CA ILE A 20 -24.44 -11.10 9.81
C ILE A 20 -23.07 -11.76 9.61
N LYS A 21 -22.99 -12.80 8.76
CA LYS A 21 -21.73 -13.49 8.46
C LYS A 21 -20.66 -12.58 7.85
N LEU A 22 -21.05 -11.62 7.01
CA LEU A 22 -20.12 -10.68 6.40
C LEU A 22 -19.74 -9.56 7.36
N ALA A 23 -20.67 -9.09 8.21
CA ALA A 23 -20.41 -8.11 9.25
C ALA A 23 -19.47 -8.65 10.34
N SER A 24 -19.47 -9.97 10.59
CA SER A 24 -18.52 -10.61 11.51
C SER A 24 -17.09 -10.70 10.97
N LYS A 25 -16.84 -10.37 9.70
CA LYS A 25 -15.48 -10.40 9.15
C LYS A 25 -14.73 -9.12 9.55
N PRO A 26 -13.42 -9.21 9.84
CA PRO A 26 -12.62 -8.05 10.26
C PRO A 26 -12.46 -6.99 9.15
N ASN A 27 -12.81 -7.33 7.92
CA ASN A 27 -12.75 -6.45 6.77
C ASN A 27 -14.11 -5.79 6.46
N TYR A 28 -15.08 -5.89 7.36
CA TYR A 28 -16.34 -5.17 7.23
C TYR A 28 -16.16 -3.69 7.57
N LYS A 29 -16.68 -2.81 6.72
CA LYS A 29 -16.60 -1.35 6.94
C LYS A 29 -17.96 -0.75 7.29
N ARG A 30 -18.97 -0.96 6.44
CA ARG A 30 -20.34 -0.47 6.69
C ARG A 30 -21.38 -1.18 5.83
N THR A 31 -22.64 -1.15 6.28
CA THR A 31 -23.81 -1.61 5.53
C THR A 31 -24.65 -0.40 5.10
N ILE A 32 -25.08 -0.38 3.85
CA ILE A 32 -25.99 0.60 3.27
C ILE A 32 -27.26 -0.15 2.90
N MET A 33 -28.37 0.08 3.61
CA MET A 33 -29.66 -0.52 3.27
C MET A 33 -30.37 0.33 2.22
N TYR A 34 -30.69 -0.24 1.07
CA TYR A 34 -31.46 0.42 0.02
C TYR A 34 -32.96 0.14 0.15
N ASN A 35 -33.30 -1.10 0.50
CA ASN A 35 -34.68 -1.53 0.74
C ASN A 35 -34.70 -2.68 1.78
N LYS A 36 -35.88 -3.07 2.28
CA LYS A 36 -36.03 -4.18 3.25
C LYS A 36 -35.38 -5.48 2.77
N GLU A 37 -35.37 -5.70 1.46
CA GLU A 37 -34.82 -6.93 0.85
C GLU A 37 -33.45 -6.72 0.22
N LEU A 38 -32.89 -5.49 0.23
CA LEU A 38 -31.64 -5.21 -0.48
C LEU A 38 -30.71 -4.32 0.34
N SER A 39 -29.57 -4.90 0.73
CA SER A 39 -28.50 -4.22 1.45
C SER A 39 -27.17 -4.33 0.70
N ALA A 40 -26.42 -3.25 0.62
CA ALA A 40 -25.02 -3.27 0.20
C ALA A 40 -24.10 -3.32 1.41
N LEU A 41 -23.20 -4.29 1.45
CA LEU A 41 -22.12 -4.34 2.42
C LEU A 41 -20.84 -3.85 1.76
N GLU A 42 -20.28 -2.79 2.31
CA GLU A 42 -18.95 -2.31 1.96
C GLU A 42 -17.92 -3.05 2.81
N MET A 43 -17.01 -3.72 2.11
CA MET A 43 -15.90 -4.45 2.69
C MET A 43 -14.59 -3.74 2.30
N GLU A 44 -13.68 -3.65 3.26
CA GLU A 44 -12.31 -3.22 3.04
C GLU A 44 -11.49 -4.38 2.44
N LYS A 45 -10.53 -4.05 1.57
CA LYS A 45 -9.59 -5.04 1.04
C LYS A 45 -8.52 -5.32 2.07
N THR A 46 -8.43 -6.57 2.51
CA THR A 46 -7.35 -7.04 3.39
C THR A 46 -6.00 -7.14 2.69
N ASN A 47 -5.97 -7.34 1.37
CA ASN A 47 -4.73 -7.46 0.60
C ASN A 47 -4.66 -6.36 -0.46
N ILE A 48 -3.70 -5.44 -0.27
CA ILE A 48 -3.34 -4.41 -1.24
C ILE A 48 -2.22 -4.99 -2.12
N ILE A 49 -2.58 -5.46 -3.31
CA ILE A 49 -1.58 -5.83 -4.31
C ILE A 49 -0.98 -4.54 -4.86
N LEU A 50 0.27 -4.26 -4.49
CA LEU A 50 1.05 -3.19 -5.08
C LEU A 50 1.32 -3.57 -6.54
N ASP A 51 1.01 -2.64 -7.45
CA ASP A 51 1.34 -2.86 -8.84
C ASP A 51 2.87 -2.96 -9.00
N LYS A 52 3.28 -3.79 -9.97
CA LYS A 52 4.68 -4.13 -10.21
C LYS A 52 5.53 -2.86 -10.42
N SER A 53 4.94 -1.85 -11.05
CA SER A 53 5.56 -0.54 -11.30
C SER A 53 6.04 0.19 -10.03
N ILE A 54 5.25 0.16 -8.94
CA ILE A 54 5.59 0.84 -7.69
C ILE A 54 6.73 0.11 -6.98
N CYS A 55 6.71 -1.22 -6.98
CA CYS A 55 7.78 -2.03 -6.40
C CYS A 55 9.11 -1.80 -7.14
N PHE A 56 9.07 -1.67 -8.48
CA PHE A 56 10.25 -1.31 -9.25
C PHE A 56 10.78 0.09 -8.93
N GLY A 57 9.90 1.07 -8.77
CA GLY A 57 10.29 2.42 -8.34
C GLY A 57 11.01 2.41 -7.00
N PHE A 58 10.50 1.64 -6.03
CA PHE A 58 11.16 1.46 -4.73
C PHE A 58 12.54 0.80 -4.88
N ALA A 59 12.64 -0.28 -5.65
CA ALA A 59 13.92 -0.96 -5.87
C ALA A 59 14.98 -0.05 -6.52
N ILE A 60 14.59 0.74 -7.52
CA ILE A 60 15.50 1.70 -8.18
C ILE A 60 15.94 2.80 -7.20
N LEU A 61 15.02 3.28 -6.36
CA LEU A 61 15.33 4.30 -5.35
C LEU A 61 16.34 3.77 -4.33
N GLU A 62 16.15 2.53 -3.85
CA GLU A 62 17.07 1.90 -2.90
C GLU A 62 18.47 1.68 -3.51
N LEU A 63 18.55 1.22 -4.76
CA LEU A 63 19.83 1.10 -5.47
C LEU A 63 20.51 2.46 -5.66
N SER A 64 19.74 3.50 -5.97
CA SER A 64 20.27 4.86 -6.11
C SER A 64 20.84 5.38 -4.79
N LYS A 65 20.16 5.15 -3.66
CA LYS A 65 20.68 5.51 -2.33
C LYS A 65 21.96 4.77 -2.00
N TYR A 66 22.04 3.47 -2.32
CA TYR A 66 23.27 2.70 -2.12
C TYR A 66 24.44 3.29 -2.92
N SER A 67 24.21 3.62 -4.19
CA SER A 67 25.24 4.27 -5.02
C SER A 67 25.63 5.66 -4.50
N MET A 68 24.67 6.43 -4.00
CA MET A 68 24.96 7.73 -3.37
C MET A 68 25.76 7.56 -2.08
N PHE A 69 25.45 6.56 -1.26
CA PHE A 69 26.19 6.25 -0.04
C PHE A 69 27.62 5.80 -0.34
N ASP A 70 27.80 4.93 -1.33
CA ASP A 70 29.10 4.47 -1.81
C ASP A 70 29.97 5.65 -2.28
N PHE A 71 29.39 6.56 -3.07
CA PHE A 71 30.07 7.79 -3.47
C PHE A 71 30.42 8.69 -2.27
N HIS A 72 29.49 8.85 -1.32
CA HIS A 72 29.67 9.69 -0.15
C HIS A 72 30.76 9.17 0.79
N CYS A 73 30.81 7.85 1.04
CA CYS A 73 31.71 7.25 2.03
C CYS A 73 33.03 6.76 1.44
N ILE A 74 33.12 6.52 0.13
CA ILE A 74 34.36 6.01 -0.49
C ILE A 74 35.02 7.07 -1.36
N VAL A 75 34.26 7.76 -2.22
CA VAL A 75 34.83 8.65 -3.24
C VAL A 75 35.10 10.06 -2.68
N MET A 76 34.22 10.61 -1.85
CA MET A 76 34.43 11.95 -1.26
C MET A 76 35.65 12.03 -0.32
N PRO A 77 35.87 11.11 0.64
CA PRO A 77 37.06 11.19 1.50
C PRO A 77 38.35 11.07 0.70
N ALA A 78 38.40 10.18 -0.29
CA ALA A 78 39.60 9.99 -1.13
C ALA A 78 39.99 11.23 -1.94
N LYS A 79 39.05 12.15 -2.18
CA LYS A 79 39.28 13.35 -2.99
C LYS A 79 39.50 14.62 -2.17
N TYR A 80 38.95 14.69 -0.96
CA TYR A 80 38.89 15.91 -0.16
C TYR A 80 39.48 15.77 1.25
N ASP A 81 39.89 14.56 1.65
CA ASP A 81 40.63 14.27 2.88
C ASP A 81 39.91 14.81 4.14
N ASP A 82 40.65 15.20 5.18
CA ASP A 82 40.16 15.74 6.47
C ASP A 82 39.31 17.04 6.37
N ASN A 83 39.08 17.59 5.17
CA ASN A 83 38.28 18.81 5.00
C ASN A 83 36.76 18.55 4.97
N ILE A 84 36.33 17.29 5.09
CA ILE A 84 34.92 16.93 5.10
C ILE A 84 34.56 16.11 6.34
N ASN A 85 33.63 16.63 7.15
CA ASN A 85 32.96 15.86 8.20
C ASN A 85 31.87 14.99 7.57
N LEU A 86 32.23 13.77 7.22
CA LEU A 86 31.29 12.75 6.73
C LEU A 86 30.85 11.91 7.92
N TYR A 87 29.54 11.88 8.19
CA TYR A 87 28.94 10.92 9.11
C TYR A 87 28.61 9.65 8.31
N CYS A 88 29.65 8.87 8.04
CA CYS A 88 29.54 7.43 7.80
C CYS A 88 29.76 6.74 9.16
#